data_AF-A0A7S4D2H9-F1
#
_entry.id   AF-A0A7S4D2H9-F1
#
_cell.length_a   1.000
_cell.length_b   1.000
_cell.length_c   1.000
_cell.angle_alpha   90.00
_cell.angle_beta   90.00
_cell.angle_gamma   90.00
#
_symmetry.space_group_name_H-M   'P 1'
#
loop_
_entity.id
_entity.type
_entity.pdbx_description
1 polymer ?
#
loop_
_entity_poly.entity_id
_entity_poly.type
_entity_poly.pdbx_seq_one_letter_code
_entity_poly.pdbx_strand_id
1 'polypeptide(L)'
;FFSEEHRMSTKQIVSKGSKCWSEPSSEDVEAWLQRVRSAQCERMTPQQRAQLQRRADRSRDVMVQAKKCKALKDSAVRSHVLAHEALQQISSASSASAERRPGACSAVSERWQLAQEASEERQERVLSRLRGVSAMEVIDVAEDSDEEEEQCMAEVAQIVGARESPAMAAPMEAIARAPDAAFEGLLAQLRTEPDSDEERAAKFQLFEGYAQQMEKTRKSLVDFHTECETKVPPAVARGMALQMKQIDSHDAMSIPNDDGRTWCAYHMMRATEQNNRAMAAVLGGLQKKLEQLEKNDQTDCPVCLEPFAAEGPRVPETLSCCHKLCQECWVNWKQVTHGAPFCPLCRHEEFLGVVTDE
;
A
#
# COMPACT_ATOMS: atom_id res chain seq x y z
N PHE A 1 36.94 -38.09 -36.35
CA PHE A 1 37.11 -36.64 -36.52
C PHE A 1 35.83 -35.96 -36.03
N PHE A 2 35.62 -35.52 -34.80
CA PHE A 2 36.45 -35.33 -33.60
C PHE A 2 35.55 -35.68 -32.38
N SER A 3 36.08 -36.52 -31.48
CA SER A 3 36.02 -36.51 -30.00
C SER A 3 34.85 -35.77 -29.33
N GLU A 4 33.98 -36.36 -28.49
CA GLU A 4 34.20 -37.09 -27.23
C GLU A 4 35.05 -36.32 -26.20
N GLU A 5 34.54 -36.29 -24.95
CA GLU A 5 35.06 -35.68 -23.71
C GLU A 5 34.74 -34.20 -23.44
N HIS A 6 33.81 -33.95 -22.49
CA HIS A 6 34.08 -33.20 -21.24
C HIS A 6 32.86 -33.28 -20.31
N ARG A 7 32.67 -34.46 -19.69
CA ARG A 7 31.83 -34.63 -18.52
C ARG A 7 32.68 -34.25 -17.31
N MET A 8 32.73 -32.96 -16.98
CA MET A 8 33.48 -32.51 -15.81
C MET A 8 32.81 -32.99 -14.52
N SER A 9 33.60 -33.74 -13.78
CA SER A 9 33.38 -34.28 -12.45
C SER A 9 33.26 -33.17 -11.41
N THR A 10 32.04 -32.92 -10.90
CA THR A 10 31.81 -32.21 -9.63
C THR A 10 31.72 -33.23 -8.48
N LYS A 11 32.81 -33.96 -8.28
CA LYS A 11 33.05 -34.71 -7.05
C LYS A 11 34.40 -34.30 -6.47
N GLN A 12 34.36 -33.97 -5.17
CA GLN A 12 35.43 -33.62 -4.24
C GLN A 12 35.71 -32.12 -4.09
N ILE A 13 36.01 -31.74 -2.82
CA ILE A 13 36.14 -30.39 -2.21
C ILE A 13 34.80 -29.96 -1.57
N VAL A 14 34.48 -30.06 -0.26
CA VAL A 14 35.24 -30.11 1.01
C VAL A 14 34.44 -30.93 2.05
N SER A 15 34.95 -32.09 2.48
CA SER A 15 34.50 -32.75 3.72
C SER A 15 35.44 -32.33 4.87
N LYS A 16 35.21 -31.15 5.45
CA LYS A 16 35.86 -30.76 6.71
C LYS A 16 34.82 -30.19 7.65
N GLY A 17 34.39 -31.04 8.58
CA GLY A 17 33.74 -30.64 9.82
C GLY A 17 32.34 -30.06 9.67
N SER A 18 31.37 -30.86 9.22
CA SER A 18 29.99 -30.63 9.66
C SER A 18 29.99 -30.79 11.18
N LYS A 19 30.16 -29.68 11.91
CA LYS A 19 29.72 -29.60 13.29
C LYS A 19 28.24 -29.93 13.25
N CYS A 20 27.91 -31.14 13.68
CA CYS A 20 26.55 -31.52 13.98
C CYS A 20 26.11 -30.58 15.10
N TRP A 21 25.39 -29.52 14.73
CA TRP A 21 24.68 -28.70 15.70
C TRP A 21 23.52 -29.58 16.16
N SER A 22 23.77 -30.39 17.19
CA SER A 22 22.70 -31.06 17.90
C SER A 22 21.74 -30.00 18.43
N GLU A 23 20.45 -30.17 18.18
CA GLU A 23 19.43 -29.29 18.72
C GLU A 23 19.61 -29.16 20.24
N PRO A 24 19.65 -27.93 20.78
CA PRO A 24 19.83 -27.72 22.20
C PRO A 24 18.67 -28.38 22.95
N SER A 25 19.00 -29.03 24.08
CA SER A 25 17.95 -29.62 24.91
C SER A 25 17.06 -28.52 25.51
N SER A 26 15.83 -28.86 25.91
CA SER A 26 14.93 -27.92 26.60
C SER A 26 15.58 -27.33 27.85
N GLU A 27 16.42 -28.10 28.55
CA GLU A 27 17.16 -27.64 29.73
C GLU A 27 18.24 -26.62 29.37
N ASP A 28 18.95 -26.82 28.25
CA ASP A 28 19.96 -25.86 27.77
C ASP A 28 19.33 -24.52 27.40
N VAL A 29 18.15 -24.55 26.78
CA VAL A 29 17.37 -23.34 26.43
C VAL A 29 16.92 -22.60 27.69
N GLU A 30 16.35 -23.29 28.66
CA GLU A 30 15.92 -22.71 29.95
C GLU A 30 17.11 -22.08 30.70
N ALA A 31 18.23 -22.81 30.80
CA ALA A 31 19.44 -22.32 31.45
C ALA A 31 20.04 -21.09 30.73
N TRP A 32 20.00 -21.07 29.40
CA TRP A 32 20.41 -19.91 28.62
C TRP A 32 19.49 -18.71 28.85
N LEU A 33 18.16 -18.90 28.84
CA LEU A 33 17.17 -17.84 29.12
C LEU A 33 17.38 -17.23 30.52
N GLN A 34 17.63 -18.06 31.53
CA GLN A 34 17.92 -17.58 32.88
C GLN A 34 19.20 -16.73 32.92
N ARG A 35 20.28 -17.17 32.26
CA ARG A 35 21.53 -16.39 32.16
C ARG A 35 21.32 -15.04 31.47
N VAL A 36 20.58 -15.02 30.36
CA VAL A 36 20.26 -13.78 29.63
C VAL A 36 19.44 -12.84 30.52
N ARG A 37 18.42 -13.35 31.21
CA ARG A 37 17.58 -12.56 32.11
C ARG A 37 18.41 -11.94 33.24
N SER A 38 19.30 -12.70 33.88
CA SER A 38 20.20 -12.16 34.91
C SER A 38 21.10 -11.07 34.35
N ALA A 39 21.76 -11.32 33.22
CA ALA A 39 22.63 -10.33 32.58
C ALA A 39 21.88 -9.04 32.19
N GLN A 40 20.65 -9.16 31.67
CA GLN A 40 19.79 -8.01 31.36
C GLN A 40 19.36 -7.25 32.61
N CYS A 41 19.02 -7.94 33.70
CA CYS A 41 18.67 -7.29 34.97
C CYS A 41 19.84 -6.56 35.62
N GLU A 42 21.05 -7.11 35.53
CA GLU A 42 22.26 -6.49 36.10
C GLU A 42 22.77 -5.31 35.27
N ARG A 43 22.71 -5.40 33.93
CA ARG A 43 23.36 -4.44 33.02
C ARG A 43 22.44 -3.36 32.47
N MET A 44 21.13 -3.56 32.45
CA MET A 44 20.19 -2.62 31.85
C MET A 44 19.53 -1.73 32.92
N THR A 45 19.80 -0.44 32.84
CA THR A 45 19.17 0.52 33.77
C THR A 45 17.66 0.60 33.54
N PRO A 46 16.86 0.99 34.56
CA PRO A 46 15.42 1.22 34.37
C PRO A 46 15.11 2.23 33.26
N GLN A 47 15.96 3.26 33.11
CA GLN A 47 15.83 4.26 32.06
C GLN A 47 16.04 3.66 30.67
N GLN A 48 17.07 2.82 30.50
CA GLN A 48 17.32 2.11 29.24
C GLN A 48 16.18 1.15 28.90
N ARG A 49 15.66 0.41 29.89
CA ARG A 49 14.50 -0.47 29.71
C ARG A 49 13.27 0.31 29.25
N ALA A 50 12.96 1.43 29.91
CA ALA A 50 11.85 2.28 29.52
C ALA A 50 12.04 2.88 28.11
N GLN A 51 13.28 3.22 27.73
CA GLN A 51 13.58 3.69 26.38
C GLN A 51 13.40 2.61 25.32
N LEU A 52 13.86 1.38 25.59
CA LEU A 52 13.67 0.23 24.70
C LEU A 52 12.19 -0.12 24.56
N GLN A 53 11.43 -0.12 25.66
CA GLN A 53 9.98 -0.33 25.63
C GLN A 53 9.29 0.71 24.75
N ARG A 54 9.59 2.01 24.94
CA ARG A 54 9.04 3.08 24.08
C ARG A 54 9.43 2.92 22.60
N ARG A 55 10.62 2.39 22.29
CA ARG A 55 11.04 2.12 20.91
C ARG A 55 10.23 0.94 20.32
N ALA A 56 10.10 -0.14 21.08
CA ALA A 56 9.31 -1.30 20.68
C ALA A 56 7.84 -0.95 20.47
N ASP A 57 7.24 -0.18 21.38
CA ASP A 57 5.85 0.28 21.27
C ASP A 57 5.64 1.15 20.02
N ARG A 58 6.53 2.11 19.75
CA ARG A 58 6.46 2.92 18.52
C ARG A 58 6.64 2.09 17.25
N SER A 59 7.59 1.15 17.25
CA SER A 59 7.81 0.26 16.11
C SER A 59 6.55 -0.56 15.81
N ARG A 60 5.91 -1.09 16.87
CA ARG A 60 4.64 -1.79 16.77
C ARG A 60 3.53 -0.90 16.21
N ASP A 61 3.37 0.30 16.75
CA ASP A 61 2.32 1.22 16.30
C ASP A 61 2.48 1.54 14.81
N VAL A 62 3.71 1.83 14.37
CA VAL A 62 4.04 2.09 12.96
C VAL A 62 3.76 0.86 12.10
N MET A 63 4.13 -0.34 12.54
CA MET A 63 3.85 -1.59 11.80
C MET A 63 2.34 -1.81 11.65
N VAL A 64 1.55 -1.62 12.72
CA VAL A 64 0.09 -1.71 12.67
C VAL A 64 -0.48 -0.69 11.69
N GLN A 65 0.02 0.55 11.69
CA GLN A 65 -0.40 1.54 10.70
C GLN A 65 -0.01 1.14 9.27
N ALA A 66 1.17 0.58 9.05
CA ALA A 66 1.61 0.12 7.73
C ALA A 66 0.65 -0.95 7.18
N LYS A 67 0.24 -1.91 8.03
CA LYS A 67 -0.73 -2.96 7.67
C LYS A 67 -2.13 -2.42 7.40
N LYS A 68 -2.61 -1.47 8.21
CA LYS A 68 -3.88 -0.78 7.94
C LYS A 68 -3.84 -0.06 6.58
N CYS A 69 -2.73 0.64 6.32
CA CYS A 69 -2.52 1.34 5.05
C CYS A 69 -2.53 0.38 3.85
N LYS A 70 -1.84 -0.76 3.99
CA LYS A 70 -1.83 -1.84 3.00
C LYS A 70 -3.25 -2.34 2.75
N ALA A 71 -4.00 -2.73 3.77
CA ALA A 71 -5.38 -3.21 3.62
C ALA A 71 -6.31 -2.21 2.90
N LEU A 72 -6.17 -0.90 3.16
CA LEU A 72 -6.91 0.15 2.45
C LEU A 72 -6.49 0.28 0.99
N LYS A 73 -5.18 0.27 0.71
CA LYS A 73 -4.61 0.31 -0.64
C LYS A 73 -5.13 -0.86 -1.47
N ASP A 74 -5.11 -2.03 -0.86
CA ASP A 74 -5.49 -3.29 -1.48
C ASP A 74 -6.98 -3.33 -1.82
N SER A 75 -7.82 -2.76 -0.95
CA SER A 75 -9.25 -2.56 -1.25
C SER A 75 -9.49 -1.61 -2.44
N ALA A 76 -8.73 -0.52 -2.54
CA ALA A 76 -8.82 0.41 -3.67
C ALA A 76 -8.45 -0.28 -5.00
N VAL A 77 -7.39 -1.10 -4.97
CA VAL A 77 -6.96 -1.91 -6.14
C VAL A 77 -8.03 -2.95 -6.50
N ARG A 78 -8.58 -3.68 -5.53
CA ARG A 78 -9.67 -4.64 -5.76
C ARG A 78 -10.89 -3.98 -6.41
N SER A 79 -11.28 -2.82 -5.89
CA SER A 79 -12.44 -2.08 -6.40
C SER A 79 -12.24 -1.65 -7.86
N HIS A 80 -11.03 -1.23 -8.25
CA HIS A 80 -10.67 -0.98 -9.65
C HIS A 80 -10.85 -2.23 -10.52
N VAL A 81 -10.22 -3.32 -10.11
CA VAL A 81 -10.20 -4.56 -10.88
C VAL A 81 -11.61 -5.14 -11.04
N LEU A 82 -12.45 -5.02 -10.00
CA LEU A 82 -13.87 -5.35 -10.04
C LEU A 82 -14.65 -4.49 -11.05
N ALA A 83 -14.46 -3.17 -11.03
CA ALA A 83 -15.11 -2.26 -11.96
C ALA A 83 -14.68 -2.53 -13.42
N HIS A 84 -13.38 -2.79 -13.64
CA HIS A 84 -12.83 -3.20 -14.94
C HIS A 84 -13.54 -4.44 -15.47
N GLU A 85 -13.56 -5.52 -14.68
CA GLU A 85 -14.15 -6.80 -15.07
C GLU A 85 -15.65 -6.67 -15.33
N ALA A 86 -16.39 -5.97 -14.46
CA ALA A 86 -17.82 -5.75 -14.64
C ALA A 86 -18.13 -4.99 -15.93
N LEU A 87 -17.39 -3.91 -16.21
CA LEU A 87 -17.58 -3.13 -17.43
C LEU A 87 -17.27 -3.96 -18.69
N GLN A 88 -16.23 -4.79 -18.65
CA GLN A 88 -15.89 -5.71 -19.73
C GLN A 88 -17.00 -6.75 -19.97
N GLN A 89 -17.55 -7.34 -18.90
CA GLN A 89 -18.61 -8.34 -18.99
C GLN A 89 -19.93 -7.73 -19.48
N ILE A 90 -20.31 -6.53 -19.02
CA ILE A 90 -21.50 -5.81 -19.52
C ILE A 90 -21.37 -5.54 -21.02
N SER A 91 -20.20 -5.07 -21.46
CA SER A 91 -19.95 -4.76 -22.87
C SER A 91 -19.98 -6.01 -23.76
N SER A 92 -19.46 -7.13 -23.24
CA SER A 92 -19.49 -8.43 -23.91
C SER A 92 -20.91 -9.01 -23.98
N ALA A 93 -21.69 -8.88 -22.91
CA ALA A 93 -23.09 -9.33 -22.87
C ALA A 93 -23.96 -8.54 -23.84
N SER A 94 -23.73 -7.23 -23.96
CA SER A 94 -24.49 -6.34 -24.83
C SER A 94 -24.23 -6.63 -26.32
N SER A 95 -22.99 -7.00 -26.67
CA SER A 95 -22.62 -7.38 -28.04
C SER A 95 -23.19 -8.74 -28.46
N ALA A 96 -23.48 -9.62 -27.52
CA ALA A 96 -23.94 -10.99 -27.77
C ALA A 96 -25.46 -11.04 -28.04
N SER A 97 -25.93 -10.41 -29.13
CA SER A 97 -27.32 -10.47 -29.65
C SER A 97 -28.37 -10.48 -28.53
N ALA A 98 -28.71 -9.30 -28.02
CA ALA A 98 -29.62 -9.06 -26.89
C ALA A 98 -30.88 -9.96 -26.86
N GLU A 99 -31.39 -10.38 -28.01
CA GLU A 99 -32.53 -11.31 -28.15
C GLU A 99 -32.31 -12.69 -27.50
N ARG A 100 -31.08 -13.18 -27.35
CA ARG A 100 -30.84 -14.56 -26.88
C ARG A 100 -30.82 -14.72 -25.37
N ARG A 101 -30.54 -13.66 -24.61
CA ARG A 101 -30.43 -13.69 -23.13
C ARG A 101 -30.85 -12.36 -22.51
N PRO A 102 -32.15 -12.11 -22.33
CA PRO A 102 -32.65 -10.99 -21.53
C PRO A 102 -32.08 -11.04 -20.10
N GLY A 103 -31.69 -9.89 -19.54
CA GLY A 103 -31.20 -9.80 -18.16
C GLY A 103 -29.72 -10.13 -17.97
N ALA A 104 -28.96 -10.32 -19.05
CA ALA A 104 -27.54 -10.64 -18.97
C ALA A 104 -26.72 -9.50 -18.34
N CYS A 105 -27.04 -8.23 -18.64
CA CYS A 105 -26.34 -7.07 -18.09
C CYS A 105 -26.69 -6.87 -16.61
N SER A 106 -27.96 -7.06 -16.26
CA SER A 106 -28.41 -7.03 -14.86
C SER A 106 -27.70 -8.09 -14.01
N ALA A 107 -27.59 -9.32 -14.52
CA ALA A 107 -26.90 -10.41 -13.82
C ALA A 107 -25.40 -10.12 -13.60
N VAL A 108 -24.74 -9.39 -14.51
CA VAL A 108 -23.35 -8.94 -14.31
C VAL A 108 -23.29 -7.90 -13.18
N SER A 109 -24.19 -6.93 -13.20
CA SER A 109 -24.28 -5.88 -12.16
C SER A 109 -24.48 -6.47 -10.76
N GLU A 110 -25.39 -7.45 -10.62
CA GLU A 110 -25.63 -8.16 -9.36
C GLU A 110 -24.39 -8.90 -8.86
N ARG A 111 -23.68 -9.63 -9.74
CA ARG A 111 -22.44 -10.33 -9.35
C ARG A 111 -21.35 -9.37 -8.91
N TRP A 112 -21.20 -8.25 -9.63
CA TRP A 112 -20.25 -7.21 -9.26
C TRP A 112 -20.56 -6.64 -7.88
N GLN A 113 -21.83 -6.34 -7.59
CA GLN A 113 -22.24 -5.81 -6.29
C GLN A 113 -21.94 -6.80 -5.16
N LEU A 114 -22.28 -8.08 -5.33
CA LEU A 114 -21.95 -9.14 -4.35
C LEU A 114 -20.44 -9.25 -4.11
N ALA A 115 -19.64 -9.14 -5.17
CA ALA A 115 -18.19 -9.20 -5.05
C ALA A 115 -17.61 -7.97 -4.32
N GLN A 116 -18.22 -6.80 -4.55
CA GLN A 116 -17.88 -5.55 -3.86
C GLN A 116 -18.20 -5.65 -2.36
N GLU A 117 -19.38 -6.13 -2.00
CA GLU A 117 -19.80 -6.36 -0.60
C GLU A 117 -18.87 -7.36 0.11
N ALA A 118 -18.49 -8.46 -0.54
CA ALA A 118 -17.55 -9.43 0.00
C ALA A 118 -16.14 -8.82 0.23
N SER A 119 -15.67 -7.99 -0.70
CA SER A 119 -14.40 -7.26 -0.55
C SER A 119 -14.43 -6.27 0.61
N GLU A 120 -15.54 -5.54 0.79
CA GLU A 120 -15.75 -4.61 1.92
C GLU A 120 -15.77 -5.34 3.26
N GLU A 121 -16.51 -6.44 3.37
CA GLU A 121 -16.60 -7.23 4.60
C GLU A 121 -15.20 -7.73 5.03
N ARG A 122 -14.39 -8.18 4.07
CA ARG A 122 -13.00 -8.59 4.33
C ARG A 122 -12.14 -7.45 4.81
N GLN A 123 -12.19 -6.30 4.14
CA GLN A 123 -11.46 -5.11 4.55
C GLN A 123 -11.82 -4.75 6.01
N GLU A 124 -13.10 -4.74 6.36
CA GLU A 124 -13.53 -4.43 7.73
C GLU A 124 -13.07 -5.48 8.75
N ARG A 125 -13.09 -6.77 8.39
CA ARG A 125 -12.54 -7.85 9.22
C ARG A 125 -11.04 -7.64 9.49
N VAL A 126 -10.26 -7.33 8.47
CA VAL A 126 -8.81 -7.07 8.59
C VAL A 126 -8.57 -5.83 9.46
N LEU A 127 -9.26 -4.72 9.20
CA LEU A 127 -9.13 -3.50 9.99
C LEU A 127 -9.55 -3.69 11.45
N SER A 128 -10.62 -4.47 11.69
CA SER A 128 -11.08 -4.82 13.04
C SER A 128 -10.05 -5.65 13.79
N ARG A 129 -9.46 -6.65 13.13
CA ARG A 129 -8.36 -7.45 13.70
C ARG A 129 -7.21 -6.54 14.09
N LEU A 130 -6.79 -5.64 13.20
CA LEU A 130 -5.70 -4.68 13.42
C LEU A 130 -5.96 -3.66 14.53
N ARG A 131 -7.22 -3.38 14.89
CA ARG A 131 -7.56 -2.53 16.04
C ARG A 131 -7.40 -3.24 17.39
N GLY A 132 -7.53 -4.57 17.42
CA GLY A 132 -7.50 -5.38 18.64
C GLY A 132 -6.14 -5.99 18.98
N VAL A 133 -5.16 -5.93 18.07
CA VAL A 133 -3.90 -6.66 18.20
C VAL A 133 -3.12 -6.24 19.43
N SER A 134 -2.88 -7.19 20.33
CA SER A 134 -1.98 -7.04 21.47
C SER A 134 -0.52 -7.04 21.03
N ALA A 135 0.39 -6.57 21.89
CA ALA A 135 1.84 -6.55 21.66
C ALA A 135 2.43 -7.87 21.12
N MET A 136 1.87 -9.00 21.52
CA MET A 136 2.38 -10.34 21.21
C MET A 136 1.89 -10.91 19.87
N GLU A 137 0.76 -10.42 19.36
CA GLU A 137 0.08 -10.97 18.17
C GLU A 137 0.51 -10.29 16.85
N VAL A 138 1.33 -9.25 16.95
CA VAL A 138 1.70 -8.40 15.80
C VAL A 138 2.58 -9.15 14.80
N ILE A 139 3.41 -10.08 15.28
CA ILE A 139 4.35 -10.87 14.47
C ILE A 139 3.60 -11.87 13.61
N ASP A 140 2.69 -12.67 14.20
CA ASP A 140 1.90 -13.68 13.45
C ASP A 140 1.03 -13.01 12.37
N VAL A 141 0.45 -11.85 12.66
CA VAL A 141 -0.35 -11.09 11.68
C VAL A 141 0.50 -10.53 10.52
N ALA A 142 1.83 -10.60 10.56
CA ALA A 142 2.69 -10.05 9.49
C ALA A 142 2.86 -11.02 8.32
N GLU A 143 2.93 -12.32 8.61
CA GLU A 143 3.17 -13.36 7.61
C GLU A 143 1.87 -13.71 6.86
N ASP A 144 0.70 -13.57 7.50
CA ASP A 144 -0.60 -13.94 6.91
C ASP A 144 -1.15 -12.92 5.90
N SER A 145 -0.65 -11.67 5.86
CA SER A 145 -1.35 -10.59 5.16
C SER A 145 -1.35 -10.71 3.64
N ASP A 146 -0.31 -11.28 3.03
CA ASP A 146 -0.22 -11.40 1.57
C ASP A 146 -1.01 -12.61 1.07
N GLU A 147 -1.00 -13.72 1.83
CA GLU A 147 -1.82 -14.90 1.54
C GLU A 147 -3.32 -14.60 1.69
N GLU A 148 -3.72 -13.87 2.73
CA GLU A 148 -5.11 -13.43 2.93
C GLU A 148 -5.59 -12.54 1.76
N GLU A 149 -4.70 -11.73 1.20
CA GLU A 149 -5.00 -10.88 0.06
C GLU A 149 -5.16 -11.70 -1.23
N GLU A 150 -4.26 -12.63 -1.52
CA GLU A 150 -4.37 -13.51 -2.68
C GLU A 150 -5.67 -14.32 -2.65
N GLN A 151 -6.03 -14.85 -1.47
CA GLN A 151 -7.31 -15.53 -1.24
C GLN A 151 -8.50 -14.60 -1.46
N CYS A 152 -8.40 -13.34 -1.02
CA CYS A 152 -9.43 -12.34 -1.25
C CYS A 152 -9.62 -12.08 -2.76
N MET A 153 -8.53 -11.88 -3.49
CA MET A 153 -8.58 -11.69 -4.95
C MET A 153 -9.22 -12.90 -5.65
N ALA A 154 -8.86 -14.11 -5.25
CA ALA A 154 -9.39 -15.35 -5.82
C ALA A 154 -10.90 -15.51 -5.58
N GLU A 155 -11.38 -15.24 -4.36
CA GLU A 155 -12.81 -15.28 -4.05
C GLU A 155 -13.59 -14.24 -4.86
N VAL A 156 -13.09 -13.00 -4.89
CA VAL A 156 -13.74 -11.90 -5.60
C VAL A 156 -13.81 -12.20 -7.11
N ALA A 157 -12.73 -12.74 -7.69
CA ALA A 157 -12.69 -13.22 -9.07
C ALA A 157 -13.71 -14.34 -9.33
N GLN A 158 -13.88 -15.27 -8.39
CA GLN A 158 -14.88 -16.33 -8.47
C GLN A 158 -16.31 -15.77 -8.47
N ILE A 159 -16.62 -14.80 -7.60
CA ILE A 159 -17.96 -14.19 -7.52
C ILE A 159 -18.32 -13.47 -8.81
N VAL A 160 -17.40 -12.67 -9.37
CA VAL A 160 -17.65 -11.97 -10.64
C VAL A 160 -17.61 -12.88 -11.87
N GLY A 161 -17.06 -14.08 -11.72
CA GLY A 161 -16.94 -15.05 -12.82
C GLY A 161 -15.78 -14.74 -13.77
N ALA A 162 -14.73 -14.08 -13.30
CA ALA A 162 -13.52 -13.81 -14.07
C ALA A 162 -12.76 -15.12 -14.29
N ARG A 163 -12.80 -15.67 -15.51
CA ARG A 163 -12.21 -16.99 -15.78
C ARG A 163 -10.71 -17.01 -16.06
N GLU A 164 -10.07 -15.87 -16.29
CA GLU A 164 -8.61 -15.72 -16.51
C GLU A 164 -8.34 -14.25 -16.89
N SER A 165 -8.68 -13.29 -16.02
CA SER A 165 -8.52 -11.87 -16.34
C SER A 165 -7.07 -11.42 -16.08
N PRO A 166 -6.32 -10.95 -17.09
CA PRO A 166 -4.94 -10.47 -16.88
C PRO A 166 -4.88 -9.25 -15.95
N ALA A 167 -5.97 -8.49 -15.82
CA ALA A 167 -6.11 -7.41 -14.84
C ALA A 167 -6.05 -7.92 -13.38
N MET A 168 -6.55 -9.14 -13.13
CA MET A 168 -6.47 -9.80 -11.81
C MET A 168 -5.07 -10.35 -11.50
N ALA A 169 -4.27 -10.61 -12.54
CA ALA A 169 -2.91 -11.14 -12.41
C ALA A 169 -1.82 -10.05 -12.40
N ALA A 170 -2.19 -8.79 -12.64
CA ALA A 170 -1.24 -7.69 -12.68
C ALA A 170 -0.71 -7.36 -11.27
N PRO A 171 0.59 -7.09 -11.11
CA PRO A 171 1.12 -6.63 -9.84
C PRO A 171 0.39 -5.34 -9.40
N MET A 172 -0.09 -5.31 -8.17
CA MET A 172 -0.89 -4.20 -7.65
C MET A 172 -0.19 -2.83 -7.75
N GLU A 173 1.14 -2.82 -7.64
CA GLU A 173 1.95 -1.61 -7.78
C GLU A 173 1.97 -1.05 -9.21
N ALA A 174 1.73 -1.89 -10.22
CA ALA A 174 1.60 -1.45 -11.61
C ALA A 174 0.27 -0.73 -11.84
N ILE A 175 -0.82 -1.24 -11.24
CA ILE A 175 -2.17 -0.67 -11.33
C ILE A 175 -2.20 0.75 -10.74
N ALA A 176 -1.51 0.97 -9.61
CA ALA A 176 -1.49 2.29 -8.97
C ALA A 176 -0.65 3.35 -9.70
N ARG A 177 0.28 2.96 -10.60
CA ARG A 177 1.30 3.87 -11.17
C ARG A 177 1.10 4.27 -12.62
N ALA A 178 0.53 3.40 -13.44
CA ALA A 178 0.41 3.64 -14.88
C ALA A 178 -1.07 3.63 -15.30
N PRO A 179 -1.46 4.43 -16.31
CA PRO A 179 -2.79 4.33 -16.92
C PRO A 179 -3.00 2.90 -17.41
N ASP A 180 -4.11 2.28 -17.01
CA ASP A 180 -4.49 0.98 -17.55
C ASP A 180 -5.08 1.17 -18.94
N ALA A 181 -4.27 0.89 -19.96
CA ALA A 181 -4.68 1.01 -21.35
C ALA A 181 -5.88 0.11 -21.70
N ALA A 182 -6.04 -1.03 -21.01
CA ALA A 182 -7.20 -1.89 -21.20
C ALA A 182 -8.46 -1.24 -20.62
N PHE A 183 -8.39 -0.70 -19.40
CA PHE A 183 -9.49 0.05 -18.80
C PHE A 183 -9.87 1.28 -19.61
N GLU A 184 -8.89 2.07 -20.07
CA GLU A 184 -9.15 3.24 -20.93
C GLU A 184 -9.83 2.85 -22.25
N GLY A 185 -9.50 1.68 -22.80
CA GLY A 185 -10.21 1.10 -23.94
C GLY A 185 -11.67 0.77 -23.64
N LEU A 186 -11.98 0.27 -22.44
CA LEU A 186 -13.35 0.03 -21.98
C LEU A 186 -14.09 1.35 -21.71
N LEU A 187 -13.45 2.33 -21.07
CA LEU A 187 -14.01 3.66 -20.84
C LEU A 187 -14.35 4.36 -22.16
N ALA A 188 -13.53 4.19 -23.20
CA ALA A 188 -13.81 4.77 -24.51
C ALA A 188 -15.16 4.32 -25.09
N GLN A 189 -15.65 3.13 -24.72
CA GLN A 189 -16.97 2.63 -25.13
C GLN A 189 -18.12 3.38 -24.46
N LEU A 190 -17.90 3.96 -23.28
CA LEU A 190 -18.87 4.81 -22.59
C LEU A 190 -19.02 6.17 -23.25
N ARG A 191 -18.25 6.50 -24.30
CA ARG A 191 -18.40 7.80 -24.98
C ARG A 191 -19.73 7.92 -25.72
N THR A 192 -20.26 6.80 -26.17
CA THR A 192 -21.54 6.71 -26.86
C THR A 192 -22.56 6.08 -25.94
N GLU A 193 -23.75 6.67 -25.88
CA GLU A 193 -24.86 6.13 -25.11
C GLU A 193 -25.32 4.79 -25.71
N PRO A 194 -25.47 3.72 -24.89
CA PRO A 194 -26.03 2.46 -25.36
C PRO A 194 -27.48 2.57 -25.85
N ASP A 195 -27.83 1.81 -26.89
CA ASP A 195 -29.19 1.78 -27.45
C ASP A 195 -30.19 1.01 -26.57
N SER A 196 -29.71 0.15 -25.67
CA SER A 196 -30.54 -0.68 -24.79
C SER A 196 -30.70 -0.06 -23.40
N ASP A 197 -31.94 0.05 -22.92
CA ASP A 197 -32.26 0.45 -21.55
C ASP A 197 -31.57 -0.45 -20.52
N GLU A 198 -31.46 -1.75 -20.79
CA GLU A 198 -30.82 -2.71 -19.89
C GLU A 198 -29.32 -2.42 -19.73
N GLU A 199 -28.64 -2.14 -20.84
CA GLU A 199 -27.21 -1.82 -20.82
C GLU A 199 -26.95 -0.46 -20.17
N ARG A 200 -27.79 0.55 -20.47
CA ARG A 200 -27.73 1.87 -19.81
C ARG A 200 -27.88 1.73 -18.30
N ALA A 201 -28.92 1.02 -17.85
CA ALA A 201 -29.18 0.80 -16.44
C ALA A 201 -28.02 0.08 -15.74
N ALA A 202 -27.51 -1.01 -16.32
CA ALA A 202 -26.39 -1.76 -15.74
C ALA A 202 -25.10 -0.93 -15.64
N LYS A 203 -24.77 -0.14 -16.67
CA LYS A 203 -23.58 0.74 -16.64
C LYS A 203 -23.73 1.89 -15.63
N PHE A 204 -24.92 2.48 -15.50
CA PHE A 204 -25.18 3.48 -14.47
C PHE A 204 -25.11 2.88 -13.07
N GLN A 205 -25.71 1.71 -12.83
CA GLN A 205 -25.65 1.03 -11.55
C GLN A 205 -24.21 0.70 -11.15
N LEU A 206 -23.40 0.23 -12.10
CA LEU A 206 -21.97 0.00 -11.89
C LEU A 206 -21.26 1.30 -11.48
N PHE A 207 -21.53 2.41 -12.17
CA PHE A 207 -20.97 3.71 -11.79
C PHE A 207 -21.38 4.11 -10.37
N GLU A 208 -22.67 4.07 -10.04
CA GLU A 208 -23.19 4.52 -8.75
C GLU A 208 -22.56 3.73 -7.60
N GLY A 209 -22.52 2.41 -7.73
CA GLY A 209 -21.90 1.57 -6.72
C GLY A 209 -20.39 1.80 -6.63
N TYR A 210 -19.69 1.96 -7.76
CA TYR A 210 -18.25 2.20 -7.74
C TYR A 210 -17.90 3.58 -7.14
N ALA A 211 -18.70 4.61 -7.44
CA ALA A 211 -18.57 5.94 -6.84
C ALA A 211 -18.81 5.91 -5.31
N GLN A 212 -19.85 5.20 -4.86
CA GLN A 212 -20.10 5.00 -3.42
C GLN A 212 -18.92 4.30 -2.73
N GLN A 213 -18.31 3.31 -3.39
CA GLN A 213 -17.12 2.67 -2.86
C GLN A 213 -15.95 3.66 -2.73
N MET A 214 -15.75 4.54 -3.72
CA MET A 214 -14.71 5.56 -3.65
C MET A 214 -14.93 6.56 -2.51
N GLU A 215 -16.18 6.94 -2.23
CA GLU A 215 -16.51 7.77 -1.07
C GLU A 215 -16.13 7.06 0.25
N LYS A 216 -16.43 5.76 0.37
CA LYS A 216 -16.02 4.94 1.53
C LYS A 216 -14.50 4.88 1.65
N THR A 217 -13.79 4.56 0.57
CA THR A 217 -12.31 4.50 0.54
C THR A 217 -11.69 5.84 0.92
N ARG A 218 -12.20 6.95 0.37
CA ARG A 218 -11.76 8.31 0.72
C ARG A 218 -11.95 8.57 2.21
N LYS A 219 -13.13 8.25 2.75
CA LYS A 219 -13.39 8.39 4.18
C LYS A 219 -12.41 7.57 5.03
N SER A 220 -12.21 6.30 4.70
CA SER A 220 -11.27 5.43 5.42
C SER A 220 -9.84 5.96 5.37
N LEU A 221 -9.41 6.53 4.24
CA LEU A 221 -8.09 7.15 4.09
C LEU A 221 -7.94 8.40 4.97
N VAL A 222 -8.96 9.28 5.02
CA VAL A 222 -8.95 10.46 5.91
C VAL A 222 -8.92 10.05 7.38
N ASP A 223 -9.75 9.07 7.77
CA ASP A 223 -9.79 8.55 9.13
C ASP A 223 -8.42 7.93 9.50
N PHE A 224 -7.81 7.17 8.59
CA PHE A 224 -6.47 6.59 8.74
C PHE A 224 -5.38 7.66 8.90
N HIS A 225 -5.38 8.69 8.06
CA HIS A 225 -4.43 9.80 8.15
C HIS A 225 -4.51 10.49 9.51
N THR A 226 -5.73 10.75 9.99
CA THR A 226 -5.97 11.36 11.31
C THR A 226 -5.44 10.47 12.44
N GLU A 227 -5.62 9.15 12.35
CA GLU A 227 -5.06 8.19 13.31
C GLU A 227 -3.52 8.20 13.32
N CYS A 228 -2.90 8.34 12.15
CA CYS A 228 -1.45 8.30 11.97
C CYS A 228 -0.73 9.56 12.45
N GLU A 229 -1.39 10.73 12.41
CA GLU A 229 -0.76 12.04 12.64
C GLU A 229 0.05 12.11 13.94
N THR A 230 -0.45 11.48 15.00
CA THR A 230 0.20 11.47 16.33
C THR A 230 1.21 10.34 16.53
N LYS A 231 1.23 9.34 15.62
CA LYS A 231 2.04 8.12 15.73
C LYS A 231 3.34 8.19 14.94
N VAL A 232 3.44 9.13 14.00
CA VAL A 232 4.63 9.33 13.16
C VAL A 232 5.38 10.62 13.53
N PRO A 233 6.67 10.76 13.17
CA PRO A 233 7.40 12.00 13.39
C PRO A 233 6.72 13.21 12.71
N PRO A 234 6.75 14.42 13.31
CA PRO A 234 6.02 15.58 12.78
C PRO A 234 6.34 15.95 11.33
N ALA A 235 7.59 15.79 10.89
CA ALA A 235 7.95 16.05 9.50
C ALA A 235 7.33 15.04 8.53
N VAL A 236 7.21 13.78 8.93
CA VAL A 236 6.52 12.74 8.17
C VAL A 236 5.03 13.05 8.11
N ALA A 237 4.39 13.37 9.25
CA ALA A 237 2.99 13.77 9.30
C ALA A 237 2.68 14.93 8.34
N ARG A 238 3.51 15.98 8.32
CA ARG A 238 3.37 17.09 7.36
C ARG A 238 3.51 16.62 5.90
N GLY A 239 4.46 15.75 5.61
CA GLY A 239 4.61 15.16 4.28
C GLY A 239 3.37 14.37 3.85
N MET A 240 2.83 13.53 4.74
CA MET A 240 1.59 12.80 4.52
C MET A 240 0.40 13.73 4.27
N ALA A 241 0.28 14.81 5.05
CA ALA A 241 -0.78 15.81 4.88
C ALA A 241 -0.70 16.54 3.53
N LEU A 242 0.50 16.77 2.99
CA LEU A 242 0.66 17.34 1.64
C LEU A 242 0.18 16.37 0.56
N GLN A 243 0.43 15.08 0.69
CA GLN A 243 -0.08 14.06 -0.23
C GLN A 243 -1.61 13.97 -0.17
N MET A 244 -2.19 14.08 1.02
CA MET A 244 -3.65 14.09 1.19
C MET A 244 -4.35 15.23 0.45
N LYS A 245 -3.73 16.41 0.36
CA LYS A 245 -4.31 17.56 -0.37
C LYS A 245 -4.51 17.30 -1.86
N GLN A 246 -3.78 16.35 -2.46
CA GLN A 246 -3.91 16.04 -3.88
C GLN A 246 -5.27 15.39 -4.20
N ILE A 247 -5.79 14.58 -3.28
CA ILE A 247 -7.08 13.89 -3.43
C ILE A 247 -8.25 14.87 -3.38
N ASP A 248 -8.10 15.98 -2.65
CA ASP A 248 -9.13 17.00 -2.47
C ASP A 248 -8.92 18.23 -3.35
N SER A 249 -8.10 18.09 -4.40
CA SER A 249 -7.90 19.16 -5.36
C SER A 249 -9.20 19.45 -6.12
N HIS A 250 -9.38 20.71 -6.55
CA HIS A 250 -10.52 21.08 -7.38
C HIS A 250 -10.65 20.19 -8.62
N ASP A 251 -9.52 19.86 -9.24
CA ASP A 251 -9.47 19.02 -10.43
C ASP A 251 -9.93 17.58 -10.13
N ALA A 252 -9.56 17.01 -8.98
CA ALA A 252 -10.02 15.68 -8.55
C ALA A 252 -11.53 15.63 -8.28
N MET A 253 -12.12 16.76 -7.85
CA MET A 253 -13.54 16.85 -7.50
C MET A 253 -14.42 17.32 -8.67
N SER A 254 -13.83 17.61 -9.83
CA SER A 254 -14.55 18.16 -10.99
C SER A 254 -14.84 17.10 -12.03
N ILE A 255 -16.04 17.16 -12.62
CA ILE A 255 -16.39 16.41 -13.83
C ILE A 255 -16.30 17.39 -15.00
N PRO A 256 -15.48 17.11 -16.03
CA PRO A 256 -15.40 17.97 -17.21
C PRO A 256 -16.79 18.15 -17.84
N ASN A 257 -17.16 19.40 -18.13
CA ASN A 257 -18.32 19.68 -18.96
C ASN A 257 -17.86 19.73 -20.42
N ASP A 258 -18.49 18.91 -21.27
CA ASP A 258 -18.20 18.80 -22.69
C ASP A 258 -19.38 19.19 -23.59
N ASP A 259 -20.33 19.95 -23.03
CA ASP A 259 -21.56 20.40 -23.71
C ASP A 259 -22.42 19.24 -24.25
N GLY A 260 -22.36 18.06 -23.61
CA GLY A 260 -23.20 16.91 -23.95
C GLY A 260 -22.74 16.14 -25.20
N ARG A 261 -21.49 16.33 -25.62
CA ARG A 261 -20.90 15.58 -26.77
C ARG A 261 -20.65 14.12 -26.45
N THR A 262 -20.44 13.81 -25.18
CA THR A 262 -20.16 12.47 -24.68
C THR A 262 -21.25 12.07 -23.71
N TRP A 263 -21.60 10.78 -23.68
CA TRP A 263 -22.52 10.27 -22.68
C TRP A 263 -21.93 10.49 -21.27
N CYS A 264 -22.74 11.03 -20.35
CA CYS A 264 -22.27 11.52 -19.05
C CYS A 264 -21.55 10.45 -18.22
N ALA A 265 -21.96 9.18 -18.33
CA ALA A 265 -21.33 8.05 -17.65
C ALA A 265 -19.83 7.92 -17.96
N TYR A 266 -19.36 8.38 -19.14
CA TYR A 266 -17.93 8.40 -19.46
C TYR A 266 -17.13 9.29 -18.49
N HIS A 267 -17.51 10.57 -18.38
CA HIS A 267 -16.76 11.52 -17.55
C HIS A 267 -16.87 11.15 -16.08
N MET A 268 -18.04 10.67 -15.65
CA MET A 268 -18.29 10.18 -14.30
C MET A 268 -17.38 8.99 -13.96
N MET A 269 -17.37 7.94 -14.80
CA MET A 269 -16.53 6.76 -14.57
C MET A 269 -15.04 7.09 -14.63
N ARG A 270 -14.63 7.95 -15.58
CA ARG A 270 -13.24 8.40 -15.71
C ARG A 270 -12.78 9.17 -14.48
N ALA A 271 -13.59 10.09 -13.97
CA ALA A 271 -13.27 10.84 -12.75
C ALA A 271 -13.18 9.91 -11.53
N THR A 272 -14.13 8.99 -11.36
CA THR A 272 -14.10 7.99 -10.27
C THR A 272 -12.82 7.15 -10.32
N GLU A 273 -12.43 6.68 -11.50
CA GLU A 273 -11.21 5.90 -11.69
C GLU A 273 -9.94 6.71 -11.39
N GLN A 274 -9.87 7.95 -11.87
CA GLN A 274 -8.73 8.84 -11.58
C GLN A 274 -8.59 9.07 -10.07
N ASN A 275 -9.70 9.29 -9.39
CA ASN A 275 -9.73 9.45 -7.93
C ASN A 275 -9.30 8.17 -7.22
N ASN A 276 -9.74 7.00 -7.67
CA ASN A 276 -9.30 5.73 -7.11
C ASN A 276 -7.78 5.55 -7.23
N ARG A 277 -7.21 5.82 -8.41
CA ARG A 277 -5.76 5.74 -8.63
C ARG A 277 -4.99 6.72 -7.77
N ALA A 278 -5.48 7.97 -7.67
CA ALA A 278 -4.86 8.97 -6.81
C ALA A 278 -4.85 8.51 -5.35
N MET A 279 -5.97 7.98 -4.83
CA MET A 279 -6.04 7.44 -3.48
C MET A 279 -5.12 6.23 -3.28
N ALA A 280 -5.10 5.28 -4.23
CA ALA A 280 -4.22 4.11 -4.18
C ALA A 280 -2.73 4.52 -4.22
N ALA A 281 -2.36 5.53 -5.00
CA ALA A 281 -1.01 6.07 -5.08
C ALA A 281 -0.60 6.76 -3.76
N VAL A 282 -1.50 7.56 -3.16
CA VAL A 282 -1.28 8.17 -1.85
C VAL A 282 -1.08 7.08 -0.80
N LEU A 283 -1.99 6.10 -0.71
CA LEU A 283 -1.88 4.95 0.20
C LEU A 283 -0.57 4.19 0.01
N GLY A 284 -0.15 3.92 -1.23
CA GLY A 284 1.15 3.31 -1.52
C GLY A 284 2.35 4.15 -1.04
N GLY A 285 2.27 5.47 -1.17
CA GLY A 285 3.27 6.39 -0.62
C GLY A 285 3.31 6.39 0.92
N LEU A 286 2.14 6.42 1.56
CA LEU A 286 2.01 6.37 3.02
C LEU A 286 2.54 5.04 3.58
N GLN A 287 2.17 3.92 2.95
CA GLN A 287 2.66 2.59 3.31
C GLN A 287 4.20 2.54 3.26
N LYS A 288 4.81 2.99 2.16
CA LYS A 288 6.28 3.02 2.01
C LYS A 288 6.95 3.86 3.08
N LYS A 289 6.38 5.02 3.44
CA LYS A 289 6.88 5.85 4.54
C LYS A 289 6.81 5.13 5.89
N LEU A 290 5.72 4.42 6.18
CA LEU A 290 5.54 3.67 7.43
C LEU A 290 6.50 2.48 7.53
N GLU A 291 6.62 1.68 6.46
CA GLU A 291 7.59 0.59 6.38
C GLU A 291 9.04 1.08 6.54
N GLN A 292 9.37 2.23 5.96
CA GLN A 292 10.68 2.83 6.13
C GLN A 292 10.91 3.30 7.57
N LEU A 293 9.90 3.87 8.23
CA LEU A 293 10.02 4.24 9.65
C LEU A 293 10.20 3.03 10.56
N GLU A 294 9.51 1.94 10.27
CA GLU A 294 9.63 0.67 10.98
C GLU A 294 11.03 0.08 10.85
N LYS A 295 11.54 0.01 9.61
CA LYS A 295 12.86 -0.56 9.30
C LYS A 295 14.04 0.35 9.66
N ASN A 296 13.79 1.64 9.90
CA ASN A 296 14.85 2.60 10.20
C ASN A 296 15.28 2.50 11.67
N ASP A 297 16.27 1.65 11.93
CA ASP A 297 16.97 1.49 13.21
C ASP A 297 18.24 2.34 13.33
N GLN A 298 18.51 3.20 12.34
CA GLN A 298 19.71 4.02 12.22
C GLN A 298 20.07 4.74 13.54
N THR A 299 21.27 4.45 14.04
CA THR A 299 21.81 5.01 15.29
C THR A 299 22.80 6.15 15.09
N ASP A 300 23.35 6.29 13.88
CA ASP A 300 24.39 7.25 13.55
C ASP A 300 23.94 8.20 12.44
N CYS A 301 24.45 9.43 12.44
CA CYS A 301 24.15 10.40 11.39
C CYS A 301 24.98 10.09 10.13
N PRO A 302 24.38 9.90 8.93
CA PRO A 302 25.11 9.50 7.73
C PRO A 302 25.96 10.62 7.12
N VAL A 303 25.82 11.86 7.61
CA VAL A 303 26.59 13.01 7.12
C VAL A 303 27.91 13.16 7.87
N CYS A 304 27.89 13.07 9.19
CA CYS A 304 29.07 13.26 10.05
C CYS A 304 29.54 11.97 10.72
N LEU A 305 28.82 10.86 10.53
CA LEU A 305 29.17 9.51 10.97
C LEU A 305 29.29 9.32 12.49
N GLU A 306 28.71 10.20 13.30
CA GLU A 306 28.69 10.02 14.76
C GLU A 306 27.30 9.63 15.29
N PRO A 307 27.24 9.02 16.49
CA PRO A 307 26.00 8.56 17.10
C PRO A 307 25.02 9.67 17.41
N PHE A 308 23.73 9.35 17.30
CA PHE A 308 22.67 10.22 17.76
C PHE A 308 22.65 10.33 19.29
N ALA A 309 22.42 11.56 19.78
CA ALA A 309 22.22 11.83 21.19
C ALA A 309 20.74 11.96 21.55
N ALA A 310 20.42 11.80 22.83
CA ALA A 310 19.07 12.06 23.34
C ALA A 310 18.74 13.55 23.42
N GLU A 311 19.76 14.40 23.58
CA GLU A 311 19.64 15.85 23.78
C GLU A 311 20.77 16.60 23.06
N GLY A 312 20.55 17.89 22.79
CA GLY A 312 21.54 18.77 22.17
C GLY A 312 21.62 18.68 20.63
N PRO A 313 22.71 19.16 20.02
CA PRO A 313 22.82 19.32 18.56
C PRO A 313 22.82 17.99 17.77
N ARG A 314 23.04 16.87 18.47
CA ARG A 314 23.14 15.53 17.91
C ARG A 314 21.83 14.74 18.01
N VAL A 315 20.73 15.37 18.44
CA VAL A 315 19.39 14.78 18.42
C VAL A 315 19.01 14.41 16.98
N PRO A 316 18.44 13.22 16.72
CA PRO A 316 18.01 12.84 15.39
C PRO A 316 16.77 13.64 14.96
N GLU A 317 16.88 14.29 13.82
CA GLU A 317 15.79 14.86 13.04
C GLU A 317 15.37 13.84 11.97
N THR A 318 14.12 13.39 12.02
CA THR A 318 13.53 12.56 10.96
C THR A 318 12.87 13.47 9.92
N LEU A 319 13.27 13.33 8.66
CA LEU A 319 12.71 14.09 7.53
C LEU A 319 11.39 13.49 7.02
N SER A 320 10.66 14.19 6.14
CA SER A 320 9.40 13.70 5.56
C SER A 320 9.55 12.43 4.73
N CYS A 321 10.73 12.17 4.18
CA CYS A 321 11.11 10.94 3.48
C CYS A 321 11.65 9.86 4.43
N CYS A 322 11.39 9.98 5.74
CA CYS A 322 11.74 9.02 6.79
C CYS A 322 13.24 8.78 7.04
N HIS A 323 14.13 9.52 6.39
CA HIS A 323 15.56 9.52 6.67
C HIS A 323 15.90 10.33 7.93
N LYS A 324 16.96 9.93 8.64
CA LYS A 324 17.42 10.59 9.87
C LYS A 324 18.77 11.27 9.69
N LEU A 325 18.86 12.49 10.21
CA LEU A 325 20.09 13.30 10.30
C LEU A 325 20.18 13.87 11.71
N CYS A 326 21.36 14.27 12.19
CA CYS A 326 21.38 15.07 13.42
C CYS A 326 20.91 16.50 13.14
N GLN A 327 20.33 17.15 14.15
CA GLN A 327 19.85 18.53 14.04
C GLN A 327 20.92 19.50 13.52
N GLU A 328 22.15 19.38 14.00
CA GLU A 328 23.28 20.20 13.54
C GLU A 328 23.54 20.06 12.04
N CYS A 329 23.69 18.84 11.53
CA CYS A 329 23.90 18.61 10.10
C CYS A 329 22.71 19.10 9.28
N TRP A 330 21.49 18.92 9.78
CA TRP A 330 20.30 19.41 9.08
C TRP A 330 20.26 20.94 9.03
N VAL A 331 20.53 21.64 10.14
CA VAL A 331 20.57 23.10 10.19
C VAL A 331 21.63 23.66 9.23
N ASN A 332 22.83 23.11 9.25
CA ASN A 332 23.90 23.51 8.34
C ASN A 332 23.51 23.24 6.88
N TRP A 333 22.86 22.10 6.61
CA TRP A 333 22.36 21.79 5.27
C TRP A 333 21.34 22.82 4.78
N LYS A 334 20.40 23.26 5.62
CA LYS A 334 19.45 24.33 5.24
C LYS A 334 20.14 25.63 4.84
N GLN A 335 21.23 25.97 5.51
CA GLN A 335 22.02 27.17 5.18
C GLN A 335 22.70 27.02 3.81
N VAL A 336 23.29 25.85 3.54
CA VAL A 336 23.93 25.53 2.26
C VAL A 336 22.92 25.51 1.10
N THR A 337 21.69 25.05 1.35
CA THR A 337 20.62 25.02 0.34
C THR A 337 19.78 26.30 0.32
N HIS A 338 20.27 27.40 0.90
CA HIS A 338 19.61 28.71 0.90
C HIS A 338 18.13 28.68 1.35
N GLY A 339 17.78 27.84 2.33
CA GLY A 339 16.43 27.73 2.84
C GLY A 339 15.49 26.79 2.08
N ALA A 340 15.94 26.16 0.98
CA ALA A 340 15.20 25.12 0.25
C ALA A 340 15.85 23.74 0.42
N PRO A 341 15.89 23.17 1.64
CA PRO A 341 16.60 21.94 1.91
C PRO A 341 15.86 20.74 1.33
N PHE A 342 16.61 19.84 0.69
CA PHE A 342 16.16 18.51 0.33
C PHE A 342 16.88 17.44 1.14
N CYS A 343 16.31 16.24 1.23
CA CYS A 343 17.01 15.12 1.87
C CYS A 343 18.32 14.81 1.13
N PRO A 344 19.49 14.89 1.78
CA PRO A 344 20.77 14.63 1.11
C PRO A 344 20.95 13.16 0.68
N LEU A 345 20.16 12.23 1.22
CA LEU A 345 20.27 10.80 0.93
C LEU A 345 19.46 10.38 -0.29
N CYS A 346 18.19 10.79 -0.38
CA CYS A 346 17.32 10.36 -1.48
C CYS A 346 16.91 11.46 -2.45
N ARG A 347 17.16 12.73 -2.12
CA ARG A 347 16.79 13.90 -2.95
C ARG A 347 15.35 13.85 -3.45
N HIS A 348 14.45 13.33 -2.62
CA HIS A 348 13.07 13.05 -3.00
C HIS A 348 12.36 14.31 -3.53
N GLU A 349 11.53 14.16 -4.55
CA GLU A 349 10.86 15.26 -5.27
C GLU A 349 9.99 16.13 -4.37
N GLU A 350 9.49 15.58 -3.26
CA GLU A 350 8.73 16.32 -2.23
C GLU A 350 9.48 17.53 -1.67
N PHE A 351 10.81 17.55 -1.78
CA PHE A 351 11.66 18.68 -1.41
C PHE A 351 12.05 19.58 -2.60
N LEU A 352 11.90 19.08 -3.83
CA LEU A 352 12.33 19.76 -5.06
C LEU A 352 11.20 20.58 -5.69
N GLY A 353 9.94 20.34 -5.33
CA GLY A 353 8.76 21.07 -5.83
C GLY A 353 8.68 22.57 -5.47
N VAL A 354 9.74 23.17 -4.93
CA VAL A 354 9.89 24.63 -4.74
C VAL A 354 10.81 25.24 -5.83
N VAL A 355 11.45 24.44 -6.68
CA VAL A 355 12.52 24.90 -7.60
C VAL A 355 12.09 24.91 -9.08
N THR A 356 10.83 24.60 -9.42
CA THR A 356 10.38 24.51 -10.83
C THR A 356 9.24 25.44 -11.23
N ASP A 357 9.06 26.55 -10.52
CA ASP A 357 8.25 27.68 -11.00
C ASP A 357 9.17 28.88 -11.32
N GLU A 358 9.95 28.76 -12.40
CA GLU A 358 10.54 29.90 -13.14
C GLU A 358 10.30 29.76 -14.65
#